data_AF-A0A2E5GXS8-F1
#
_entry.id   AF-A0A2E5GXS8-F1
#
_cell.length_a   1.000
_cell.length_b   1.000
_cell.length_c   1.000
_cell.angle_alpha   90.00
_cell.angle_beta   90.00
_cell.angle_gamma   90.00
#
_symmetry.space_group_name_H-M   'P 1'
#
loop_
_entity.id
_entity.type
_entity.pdbx_description
1 polymer ?
#
loop_
_entity_poly.entity_id
_entity_poly.type
_entity_poly.pdbx_seq_one_letter_code
_entity_poly.pdbx_strand_id
1 'polypeptide(L)'
;MSKTKVEFLGLEFLIILAMFSVSGNSLLAQQMTIEEYEPRMTLVAPENPLISARYPFVDIHGHQRATSMTPGDVESLVEEMDELNMAVMVNLSGGSGDALVAGLDRMASGNPGRFVFFANVDFGGVGEEGWGEEAARRLQTDVAAGAAGLKIFKTLGLTARDTGGNRIAVDDPRLAPVWNMAGQLGIPVLIHSADPAEFWQPFDQFNERWLELKVRPQRRQFPDAEASFEDILTEQHNLFRRHPNTNFISAHLGWLGHDLDRLGRVLDELPNMYVGLGAVIYELGRQPRFAAEWLTKYRDRVLMGKDSYNKEEFYTYFRVFETQDDYFDYYRDYHAFWKMYGLGLADDVLKKIYYENALRLVPGIDATRFPR
;
A
#
# COMPACT_ATOMS: atom_id res chain seq x y z
N MET A 1 55.88 -16.20 82.01
CA MET A 1 55.02 -16.46 83.17
C MET A 1 53.89 -15.43 83.16
N SER A 2 52.63 -15.90 83.21
CA SER A 2 51.43 -15.15 83.62
C SER A 2 50.93 -14.03 82.69
N LYS A 3 49.64 -13.78 82.43
CA LYS A 3 48.37 -14.53 82.42
C LYS A 3 47.38 -13.57 81.70
N THR A 4 46.48 -14.19 80.95
CA THR A 4 45.20 -13.76 80.38
C THR A 4 44.35 -12.76 81.20
N LYS A 5 43.61 -11.87 80.50
CA LYS A 5 42.18 -11.44 80.63
C LYS A 5 42.01 -10.05 79.98
N VAL A 6 41.42 -9.86 78.80
CA VAL A 6 40.00 -9.94 78.36
C VAL A 6 39.07 -9.00 79.14
N GLU A 7 38.30 -8.20 78.37
CA GLU A 7 37.03 -7.47 78.65
C GLU A 7 37.15 -5.96 78.99
N PHE A 8 36.34 -5.02 78.48
CA PHE A 8 35.22 -5.05 77.53
C PHE A 8 34.97 -3.63 76.97
N LEU A 9 34.39 -3.60 75.78
CA LEU A 9 33.62 -2.57 75.07
C LEU A 9 33.40 -1.19 75.73
N GLY A 10 33.82 -0.15 75.02
CA GLY A 10 33.30 1.22 75.13
C GLY A 10 32.75 1.69 73.78
N LEU A 11 31.54 1.24 73.45
CA LEU A 11 30.44 2.04 72.89
C LEU A 11 30.73 3.17 71.87
N GLU A 12 31.59 3.00 70.86
CA GLU A 12 31.65 3.99 69.74
C GLU A 12 31.49 3.39 68.34
N PHE A 13 31.44 2.06 68.21
CA PHE A 13 31.34 1.41 66.90
C PHE A 13 29.93 0.89 66.56
N LEU A 14 28.88 1.45 67.17
CA LEU A 14 27.50 0.99 66.95
C LEU A 14 26.51 2.07 66.46
N ILE A 15 27.00 3.21 65.98
CA ILE A 15 26.15 4.26 65.37
C ILE A 15 26.51 4.55 63.90
N ILE A 16 27.56 3.92 63.34
CA ILE A 16 27.90 4.07 61.91
C ILE A 16 27.40 2.89 61.04
N LEU A 17 26.86 1.84 61.66
CA LEU A 17 26.28 0.69 60.93
C LEU A 17 24.74 0.66 60.93
N ALA A 18 24.08 1.80 61.17
CA ALA A 18 22.62 1.93 61.17
C ALA A 18 22.09 2.93 60.12
N MET A 19 22.94 3.45 59.22
CA MET A 19 22.54 4.40 58.17
C MET A 19 22.86 3.94 56.73
N PHE A 20 23.06 2.63 56.52
CA PHE A 20 23.07 2.04 55.17
C PHE A 20 22.04 0.93 54.99
N SER A 21 21.02 0.90 55.85
CA SER A 21 19.74 0.25 55.53
C SER A 21 18.84 1.27 54.83
N VAL A 22 19.37 1.97 53.81
CA VAL A 22 18.48 2.44 52.76
C VAL A 22 18.05 1.14 52.09
N SER A 23 16.92 0.61 52.52
CA SER A 23 16.10 -0.30 51.75
C SER A 23 15.86 0.43 50.44
N GLY A 24 16.78 0.22 49.50
CA GLY A 24 16.63 0.62 48.12
C GLY A 24 15.46 -0.22 47.64
N ASN A 25 14.25 0.29 47.84
CA ASN A 25 13.16 0.04 46.94
C ASN A 25 13.68 0.52 45.59
N SER A 26 14.42 -0.37 44.91
CA SER A 26 14.59 -0.27 43.48
C SER A 26 13.16 -0.31 43.00
N LEU A 27 12.62 0.87 42.66
CA LEU A 27 11.38 0.98 41.94
C LEU A 27 11.64 0.21 40.65
N LEU A 28 11.29 -1.08 40.63
CA LEU A 28 11.35 -1.88 39.42
C LEU A 28 10.35 -1.24 38.48
N ALA A 29 10.85 -0.54 37.46
CA ALA A 29 10.00 -0.01 36.42
C ALA A 29 9.25 -1.18 35.78
N GLN A 30 7.95 -1.01 35.58
CA GLN A 30 7.15 -1.99 34.85
C GLN A 30 7.74 -2.13 33.44
N GLN A 31 7.88 -3.38 32.99
CA GLN A 31 8.28 -3.69 31.62
C GLN A 31 7.02 -3.98 30.79
N MET A 32 7.02 -3.48 29.56
CA MET A 32 5.98 -3.68 28.56
C MET A 32 6.63 -3.74 27.19
N THR A 33 6.12 -4.61 26.31
CA THR A 33 6.56 -4.68 24.92
C THR A 33 5.97 -3.54 24.10
N ILE A 34 6.57 -3.22 22.95
CA ILE A 34 5.99 -2.21 22.04
C ILE A 34 4.60 -2.65 21.53
N GLU A 35 4.35 -3.96 21.40
CA GLU A 35 3.04 -4.51 21.04
C GLU A 35 1.96 -4.32 22.11
N GLU A 36 2.34 -4.27 23.39
CA GLU A 36 1.42 -4.04 24.50
C GLU A 36 1.22 -2.54 24.77
N TYR A 37 2.08 -1.67 24.23
CA TYR A 37 2.05 -0.24 24.47
C TYR A 37 1.01 0.46 23.62
N GLU A 38 -0.24 0.46 24.11
CA GLU A 38 -1.39 1.09 23.47
C GLU A 38 -2.00 2.16 24.40
N PRO A 39 -1.38 3.35 24.51
CA PRO A 39 -1.88 4.38 25.41
C PRO A 39 -3.21 4.95 24.92
N ARG A 40 -4.17 5.09 25.86
CA ARG A 40 -5.41 5.84 25.58
C ARG A 40 -5.06 7.32 25.41
N MET A 41 -5.52 7.89 24.30
CA MET A 41 -5.34 9.31 23.99
C MET A 41 -6.01 10.19 25.06
N THR A 42 -5.27 11.19 25.56
CA THR A 42 -5.78 12.22 26.48
C THR A 42 -5.86 13.59 25.84
N LEU A 43 -5.39 13.73 24.60
CA LEU A 43 -5.57 14.95 23.81
C LEU A 43 -7.05 15.12 23.50
N VAL A 44 -7.57 16.33 23.72
CA VAL A 44 -8.93 16.73 23.38
C VAL A 44 -8.84 17.68 22.19
N ALA A 45 -9.12 17.15 20.99
CA ALA A 45 -9.15 17.89 19.74
C ALA A 45 -10.52 17.72 19.06
N PRO A 46 -10.93 18.62 18.15
CA PRO A 46 -12.10 18.38 17.31
C PRO A 46 -11.94 17.07 16.51
N GLU A 47 -13.02 16.28 16.44
CA GLU A 47 -13.04 15.03 15.68
C GLU A 47 -14.22 15.01 14.71
N ASN A 48 -13.95 14.59 13.48
CA ASN A 48 -14.91 14.46 12.39
C ASN A 48 -14.79 13.07 11.75
N PRO A 49 -15.18 11.98 12.46
CA PRO A 49 -15.15 10.65 11.89
C PRO A 49 -16.09 10.56 10.68
N LEU A 50 -15.59 9.97 9.59
CA LEU A 50 -16.32 9.83 8.33
C LEU A 50 -16.49 8.35 8.00
N ILE A 51 -17.72 7.94 7.72
CA ILE A 51 -18.05 6.56 7.33
C ILE A 51 -18.38 6.41 5.84
N SER A 52 -18.39 7.52 5.10
CA SER A 52 -18.74 7.59 3.68
C SER A 52 -17.97 8.76 3.04
N ALA A 53 -17.55 8.60 1.78
CA ALA A 53 -16.80 9.61 1.06
C ALA A 53 -17.70 10.80 0.66
N ARG A 54 -17.17 12.03 0.69
CA ARG A 54 -17.90 13.24 0.26
C ARG A 54 -18.34 13.18 -1.20
N TYR A 55 -17.54 12.57 -2.08
CA TYR A 55 -17.88 12.37 -3.49
C TYR A 55 -17.80 10.89 -3.84
N PRO A 56 -18.60 10.42 -4.82
CA PRO A 56 -18.48 9.05 -5.28
C PRO A 56 -17.06 8.80 -5.80
N PHE A 57 -16.51 7.65 -5.44
CA PHE A 57 -15.13 7.32 -5.78
C PHE A 57 -15.01 5.98 -6.50
N VAL A 58 -13.87 5.82 -7.17
CA VAL A 58 -13.39 4.57 -7.76
C VAL A 58 -12.33 3.99 -6.83
N ASP A 59 -12.52 2.76 -6.36
CA ASP A 59 -11.41 2.00 -5.78
C ASP A 59 -10.60 1.37 -6.92
N ILE A 60 -9.46 1.96 -7.29
CA ILE A 60 -8.59 1.46 -8.36
C ILE A 60 -7.85 0.16 -8.00
N HIS A 61 -7.96 -0.31 -6.74
CA HIS A 61 -7.10 -1.34 -6.19
C HIS A 61 -7.86 -2.35 -5.31
N GLY A 62 -8.77 -3.12 -5.93
CA GLY A 62 -9.42 -4.27 -5.31
C GLY A 62 -8.79 -5.60 -5.69
N HIS A 63 -8.95 -6.62 -4.83
CA HIS A 63 -8.42 -7.98 -5.04
C HIS A 63 -9.47 -9.06 -4.77
N GLN A 64 -10.70 -8.84 -5.22
CA GLN A 64 -11.80 -9.76 -4.99
C GLN A 64 -11.57 -11.11 -5.69
N ARG A 65 -11.82 -12.20 -4.96
CA ARG A 65 -11.78 -13.57 -5.52
C ARG A 65 -13.07 -13.85 -6.29
N ALA A 66 -13.29 -13.11 -7.35
CA ALA A 66 -14.54 -13.06 -8.11
C ALA A 66 -15.11 -14.45 -8.40
N THR A 67 -14.30 -15.37 -8.93
CA THR A 67 -14.71 -16.74 -9.29
C THR A 67 -15.08 -17.65 -8.11
N SER A 68 -14.85 -17.20 -6.88
CA SER A 68 -15.19 -17.92 -5.64
C SER A 68 -16.34 -17.28 -4.85
N MET A 69 -16.79 -16.08 -5.24
CA MET A 69 -17.90 -15.39 -4.58
C MET A 69 -19.24 -16.05 -4.95
N THR A 70 -20.19 -16.04 -4.03
CA THR A 70 -21.59 -16.34 -4.28
C THR A 70 -22.35 -15.07 -4.72
N PRO A 71 -23.55 -15.17 -5.31
CA PRO A 71 -24.37 -13.99 -5.58
C PRO A 71 -24.62 -13.14 -4.32
N GLY A 72 -24.85 -13.76 -3.16
CA GLY A 72 -25.03 -13.05 -1.89
C GLY A 72 -23.76 -12.32 -1.41
N ASP A 73 -22.57 -12.89 -1.66
CA ASP A 73 -21.32 -12.18 -1.36
C ASP A 73 -21.15 -10.92 -2.24
N VAL A 74 -21.57 -11.00 -3.51
CA VAL A 74 -21.52 -9.86 -4.44
C VAL A 74 -22.54 -8.79 -4.03
N GLU A 75 -23.77 -9.18 -3.69
CA GLU A 75 -24.80 -8.26 -3.20
C GLU A 75 -24.35 -7.56 -1.91
N SER A 76 -23.82 -8.30 -0.93
CA SER A 76 -23.28 -7.72 0.31
C SER A 76 -22.13 -6.76 0.03
N LEU A 77 -21.22 -7.08 -0.90
CA LEU A 77 -20.15 -6.17 -1.30
C LEU A 77 -20.71 -4.88 -1.93
N VAL A 78 -21.75 -4.98 -2.77
CA VAL A 78 -22.38 -3.82 -3.40
C VAL A 78 -23.09 -2.93 -2.39
N GLU A 79 -23.76 -3.52 -1.38
CA GLU A 79 -24.36 -2.77 -0.27
C GLU A 79 -23.28 -1.99 0.50
N GLU A 80 -22.17 -2.62 0.84
CA GLU A 80 -21.04 -1.95 1.50
C GLU A 80 -20.43 -0.85 0.63
N MET A 81 -20.32 -1.08 -0.68
CA MET A 81 -19.89 -0.06 -1.64
C MET A 81 -20.85 1.14 -1.64
N ASP A 82 -22.16 0.93 -1.58
CA ASP A 82 -23.15 2.01 -1.52
C ASP A 82 -23.01 2.82 -0.22
N GLU A 83 -22.82 2.17 0.92
CA GLU A 83 -22.61 2.84 2.21
C GLU A 83 -21.35 3.72 2.21
N LEU A 84 -20.28 3.26 1.54
CA LEU A 84 -19.04 4.00 1.41
C LEU A 84 -19.11 5.16 0.41
N ASN A 85 -20.15 5.23 -0.44
CA ASN A 85 -20.16 6.04 -1.66
C ASN A 85 -19.11 5.58 -2.70
N MET A 86 -18.80 4.29 -2.73
CA MET A 86 -17.95 3.67 -3.74
C MET A 86 -18.79 3.34 -4.98
N ALA A 87 -18.64 4.15 -6.04
CA ALA A 87 -19.40 3.96 -7.26
C ALA A 87 -18.90 2.74 -8.05
N VAL A 88 -17.58 2.57 -8.15
CA VAL A 88 -16.95 1.51 -8.95
C VAL A 88 -15.75 0.92 -8.23
N MET A 89 -15.63 -0.40 -8.26
CA MET A 89 -14.46 -1.12 -7.81
C MET A 89 -13.72 -1.74 -9.00
N VAL A 90 -12.42 -1.47 -9.08
CA VAL A 90 -11.53 -2.13 -10.03
C VAL A 90 -10.93 -3.36 -9.36
N ASN A 91 -11.27 -4.55 -9.87
CA ASN A 91 -10.69 -5.80 -9.44
C ASN A 91 -9.41 -6.11 -10.23
N LEU A 92 -8.28 -6.10 -9.54
CA LEU A 92 -6.96 -6.38 -10.10
C LEU A 92 -6.63 -7.88 -10.14
N SER A 93 -7.47 -8.72 -9.52
CA SER A 93 -7.36 -10.18 -9.54
C SER A 93 -8.22 -10.80 -10.65
N GLY A 94 -8.24 -10.22 -11.85
CA GLY A 94 -9.12 -10.67 -12.93
C GLY A 94 -8.69 -11.96 -13.60
N GLY A 95 -7.42 -12.39 -13.47
CA GLY A 95 -6.91 -13.53 -14.22
C GLY A 95 -6.83 -13.25 -15.72
N SER A 96 -6.94 -14.31 -16.52
CA SER A 96 -6.95 -14.26 -17.99
C SER A 96 -7.84 -15.38 -18.55
N GLY A 97 -8.23 -15.26 -19.82
CA GLY A 97 -9.07 -16.23 -20.52
C GLY A 97 -10.38 -16.54 -19.79
N ASP A 98 -10.71 -17.82 -19.67
CA ASP A 98 -11.98 -18.28 -19.07
C ASP A 98 -12.16 -17.81 -17.63
N ALA A 99 -11.07 -17.67 -16.86
CA ALA A 99 -11.15 -17.21 -15.47
C ALA A 99 -11.59 -15.74 -15.39
N LEU A 100 -11.13 -14.91 -16.32
CA LEU A 100 -11.53 -13.51 -16.44
C LEU A 100 -13.01 -13.41 -16.81
N VAL A 101 -13.44 -14.13 -17.85
CA VAL A 101 -14.84 -14.15 -18.29
C VAL A 101 -15.76 -14.60 -17.15
N ALA A 102 -15.41 -15.70 -16.47
CA ALA A 102 -16.20 -16.20 -15.35
C ALA A 102 -16.26 -15.21 -14.16
N GLY A 103 -15.19 -14.47 -13.90
CA GLY A 103 -15.15 -13.43 -12.88
C GLY A 103 -16.02 -12.23 -13.23
N LEU A 104 -15.93 -11.75 -14.48
CA LEU A 104 -16.76 -10.68 -15.03
C LEU A 104 -18.24 -11.04 -14.96
N ASP A 105 -18.63 -12.19 -15.50
CA ASP A 105 -20.03 -12.64 -15.52
C ASP A 105 -20.60 -12.71 -14.10
N ARG A 106 -19.83 -13.24 -13.15
CA ARG A 106 -20.27 -13.42 -11.78
C ARG A 106 -20.47 -12.12 -11.02
N MET A 107 -19.55 -11.16 -11.18
CA MET A 107 -19.61 -9.91 -10.44
C MET A 107 -20.49 -8.85 -11.13
N ALA A 108 -20.54 -8.85 -12.47
CA ALA A 108 -21.35 -7.91 -13.22
C ALA A 108 -22.83 -8.33 -13.33
N SER A 109 -23.15 -9.63 -13.23
CA SER A 109 -24.54 -10.11 -13.25
C SER A 109 -25.32 -9.51 -12.08
N GLY A 110 -26.39 -8.77 -12.40
CA GLY A 110 -27.20 -8.03 -11.42
C GLY A 110 -26.63 -6.67 -11.00
N ASN A 111 -25.37 -6.37 -11.30
CA ASN A 111 -24.66 -5.17 -10.84
C ASN A 111 -23.89 -4.44 -11.97
N PRO A 112 -24.53 -4.12 -13.10
CA PRO A 112 -23.84 -3.55 -14.26
C PRO A 112 -23.15 -2.22 -13.91
N GLY A 113 -21.88 -2.09 -14.32
CA GLY A 113 -21.08 -0.89 -14.12
C GLY A 113 -20.53 -0.68 -12.70
N ARG A 114 -20.72 -1.63 -11.77
CA ARG A 114 -20.11 -1.55 -10.42
C ARG A 114 -18.70 -2.10 -10.36
N PHE A 115 -18.36 -3.02 -11.26
CA PHE A 115 -17.07 -3.71 -11.26
C PHE A 115 -16.39 -3.57 -12.61
N VAL A 116 -15.08 -3.32 -12.56
CA VAL A 116 -14.19 -3.28 -13.71
C VAL A 116 -13.02 -4.20 -13.43
N PHE A 117 -12.56 -4.97 -14.42
CA PHE A 117 -11.52 -5.98 -14.20
C PHE A 117 -10.25 -5.64 -14.96
N PHE A 118 -9.12 -5.85 -14.31
CA PHE A 118 -7.82 -5.85 -14.99
C PHE A 118 -7.40 -7.30 -15.22
N ALA A 119 -6.93 -7.58 -16.44
CA ALA A 119 -6.33 -8.85 -16.78
C ALA A 119 -5.02 -9.07 -16.01
N ASN A 120 -4.53 -10.30 -15.97
CA ASN A 120 -3.25 -10.67 -15.39
C ASN A 120 -2.39 -11.36 -16.45
N VAL A 121 -1.07 -11.17 -16.35
CA VAL A 121 -0.10 -11.87 -17.19
C VAL A 121 0.58 -12.98 -16.40
N ASP A 122 0.73 -14.14 -17.02
CA ASP A 122 1.55 -15.23 -16.50
C ASP A 122 2.97 -15.09 -17.07
N PHE A 123 3.96 -15.01 -16.19
CA PHE A 123 5.38 -14.93 -16.57
C PHE A 123 6.03 -16.30 -16.77
N GLY A 124 5.29 -17.40 -16.60
CA GLY A 124 5.74 -18.72 -16.99
C GLY A 124 6.12 -18.76 -18.48
N GLY A 125 7.29 -19.33 -18.78
CA GLY A 125 7.80 -19.44 -20.15
C GLY A 125 8.58 -18.21 -20.66
N VAL A 126 8.78 -17.16 -19.86
CA VAL A 126 9.72 -16.08 -20.22
C VAL A 126 11.09 -16.70 -20.51
N GLY A 127 11.62 -16.45 -21.71
CA GLY A 127 12.83 -17.08 -22.24
C GLY A 127 12.57 -18.08 -23.37
N GLU A 128 11.33 -18.52 -23.57
CA GLU A 128 10.92 -19.26 -24.76
C GLU A 128 10.77 -18.32 -25.97
N GLU A 129 11.04 -18.85 -27.17
CA GLU A 129 10.86 -18.10 -28.42
C GLU A 129 9.38 -17.75 -28.62
N GLY A 130 9.08 -16.48 -28.89
CA GLY A 130 7.72 -16.00 -29.14
C GLY A 130 6.84 -15.77 -27.90
N TRP A 131 7.34 -16.01 -26.68
CA TRP A 131 6.56 -15.82 -25.45
C TRP A 131 5.90 -14.44 -25.37
N GLY A 132 6.65 -13.37 -25.66
CA GLY A 132 6.14 -11.99 -25.54
C GLY A 132 4.98 -11.70 -26.47
N GLU A 133 5.06 -12.16 -27.72
CA GLU A 133 4.00 -11.99 -28.71
C GLU A 133 2.73 -12.77 -28.35
N GLU A 134 2.90 -13.98 -27.81
CA GLU A 134 1.78 -14.78 -27.34
C GLU A 134 1.11 -14.15 -26.10
N ALA A 135 1.90 -13.63 -25.15
CA ALA A 135 1.38 -12.91 -23.99
C ALA A 135 0.62 -11.63 -24.41
N ALA A 136 1.14 -10.89 -25.39
CA ALA A 136 0.46 -9.73 -25.97
C ALA A 136 -0.86 -10.12 -26.66
N ARG A 137 -0.88 -11.20 -27.43
CA ARG A 137 -2.10 -11.71 -28.08
C ARG A 137 -3.16 -12.15 -27.07
N ARG A 138 -2.75 -12.77 -25.96
CA ARG A 138 -3.64 -13.11 -24.85
C ARG A 138 -4.24 -11.87 -24.22
N LEU A 139 -3.43 -10.85 -23.92
CA LEU A 139 -3.92 -9.57 -23.40
C LEU A 139 -4.96 -8.93 -24.34
N GLN A 140 -4.71 -8.95 -25.65
CA GLN A 140 -5.68 -8.46 -26.63
C GLN A 140 -7.01 -9.22 -26.57
N THR A 141 -6.96 -10.54 -26.39
CA THR A 141 -8.17 -11.38 -26.23
C THR A 141 -8.89 -11.06 -24.93
N ASP A 142 -8.17 -10.88 -23.82
CA ASP A 142 -8.73 -10.54 -22.51
C ASP A 142 -9.41 -9.15 -22.52
N VAL A 143 -8.81 -8.17 -23.20
CA VAL A 143 -9.42 -6.85 -23.38
C VAL A 143 -10.67 -6.93 -24.25
N ALA A 144 -10.64 -7.71 -25.33
CA ALA A 144 -11.83 -7.95 -26.16
C ALA A 144 -12.96 -8.65 -25.36
N ALA A 145 -12.61 -9.43 -24.34
CA ALA A 145 -13.55 -10.08 -23.43
C ALA A 145 -14.05 -9.17 -22.29
N GLY A 146 -13.50 -7.96 -22.13
CA GLY A 146 -13.98 -6.96 -21.16
C GLY A 146 -12.96 -6.52 -20.11
N ALA A 147 -11.70 -6.96 -20.16
CA ALA A 147 -10.67 -6.37 -19.32
C ALA A 147 -10.42 -4.90 -19.70
N ALA A 148 -10.33 -4.04 -18.70
CA ALA A 148 -10.13 -2.60 -18.86
C ALA A 148 -8.70 -2.13 -18.55
N GLY A 149 -7.81 -3.06 -18.23
CA GLY A 149 -6.46 -2.78 -17.74
C GLY A 149 -5.67 -4.06 -17.55
N LEU A 150 -4.41 -3.91 -17.18
CA LEU A 150 -3.50 -5.02 -16.86
C LEU A 150 -2.93 -4.82 -15.46
N LYS A 151 -3.02 -5.83 -14.60
CA LYS A 151 -2.33 -5.87 -13.30
C LYS A 151 -1.06 -6.69 -13.40
N ILE A 152 0.03 -6.11 -12.90
CA ILE A 152 1.29 -6.78 -12.64
C ILE A 152 1.50 -6.86 -11.13
N PHE A 153 1.70 -8.08 -10.64
CA PHE A 153 2.00 -8.37 -9.23
C PHE A 153 3.49 -8.22 -8.94
N LYS A 154 3.82 -8.03 -7.66
CA LYS A 154 5.20 -7.88 -7.17
C LYS A 154 6.11 -9.07 -7.40
N THR A 155 5.56 -10.21 -7.84
CA THR A 155 6.36 -11.36 -8.24
C THR A 155 7.33 -10.98 -9.37
N LEU A 156 6.90 -10.15 -10.33
CA LEU A 156 7.81 -9.57 -11.32
C LEU A 156 8.81 -8.64 -10.62
N GLY A 157 10.10 -8.85 -10.88
CA GLY A 157 11.17 -8.10 -10.24
C GLY A 157 11.64 -8.66 -8.90
N LEU A 158 10.87 -9.54 -8.23
CA LEU A 158 11.27 -10.19 -6.98
C LEU A 158 11.52 -11.70 -7.16
N THR A 159 10.46 -12.46 -7.43
CA THR A 159 10.48 -13.93 -7.33
C THR A 159 10.18 -14.66 -8.63
N ALA A 160 9.64 -13.99 -9.65
CA ALA A 160 9.44 -14.60 -10.96
C ALA A 160 10.79 -15.00 -11.58
N ARG A 161 10.81 -16.17 -12.22
CA ARG A 161 12.01 -16.75 -12.83
C ARG A 161 11.76 -17.09 -14.28
N ASP A 162 12.76 -16.84 -15.12
CA ASP A 162 12.73 -17.23 -16.52
C ASP A 162 13.05 -18.73 -16.68
N THR A 163 12.98 -19.26 -17.90
CA THR A 163 13.27 -20.67 -18.19
C THR A 163 14.71 -21.09 -17.87
N GLY A 164 15.63 -20.13 -17.72
CA GLY A 164 17.00 -20.36 -17.27
C GLY A 164 17.16 -20.32 -15.75
N GLY A 165 16.10 -20.04 -14.99
CA GLY A 165 16.13 -19.90 -13.54
C GLY A 165 16.62 -18.54 -13.04
N ASN A 166 16.74 -17.53 -13.92
CA ASN A 166 17.16 -16.18 -13.55
C ASN A 166 15.97 -15.33 -13.13
N ARG A 167 16.15 -14.39 -12.18
CA ARG A 167 15.12 -13.37 -11.88
C ARG A 167 14.77 -12.59 -13.14
N ILE A 168 13.47 -12.45 -13.36
CA ILE A 168 12.94 -11.60 -14.42
C ILE A 168 12.92 -10.16 -13.90
N ALA A 169 13.77 -9.30 -14.48
CA ALA A 169 13.78 -7.87 -14.22
C ALA A 169 12.45 -7.22 -14.64
N VAL A 170 12.03 -6.17 -13.94
CA VAL A 170 10.75 -5.48 -14.26
C VAL A 170 10.76 -4.92 -15.69
N ASP A 171 11.94 -4.54 -16.17
CA ASP A 171 12.14 -3.91 -17.46
C ASP A 171 12.78 -4.86 -18.49
N ASP A 172 12.71 -6.17 -18.26
CA ASP A 172 13.20 -7.18 -19.18
C ASP A 172 12.62 -6.96 -20.60
N PRO A 173 13.47 -6.83 -21.64
CA PRO A 173 13.02 -6.48 -22.98
C PRO A 173 12.10 -7.53 -23.61
N ARG A 174 12.12 -8.78 -23.13
CA ARG A 174 11.22 -9.84 -23.57
C ARG A 174 9.76 -9.55 -23.21
N LEU A 175 9.52 -8.68 -22.23
CA LEU A 175 8.19 -8.26 -21.78
C LEU A 175 7.60 -7.11 -22.63
N ALA A 176 8.43 -6.43 -23.42
CA ALA A 176 8.05 -5.25 -24.21
C ALA A 176 6.79 -5.42 -25.07
N PRO A 177 6.53 -6.57 -25.73
CA PRO A 177 5.31 -6.75 -26.51
C PRO A 177 4.03 -6.58 -25.68
N VAL A 178 4.01 -7.01 -24.41
CA VAL A 178 2.84 -6.87 -23.52
C VAL A 178 2.53 -5.40 -23.24
N TRP A 179 3.56 -4.62 -22.93
CA TRP A 179 3.42 -3.19 -22.61
C TRP A 179 3.01 -2.37 -23.83
N ASN A 180 3.58 -2.70 -24.99
CA ASN A 180 3.21 -2.08 -26.26
C ASN A 180 1.76 -2.38 -26.63
N MET A 181 1.31 -3.62 -26.42
CA MET A 181 -0.08 -4.00 -26.64
C MET A 181 -1.03 -3.23 -25.71
N ALA A 182 -0.71 -3.09 -24.43
CA ALA A 182 -1.52 -2.28 -23.51
C ALA A 182 -1.68 -0.84 -24.01
N GLY A 183 -0.59 -0.21 -24.47
CA GLY A 183 -0.61 1.13 -25.07
C GLY A 183 -1.43 1.22 -26.36
N GLN A 184 -1.32 0.22 -27.25
CA GLN A 184 -2.11 0.14 -28.48
C GLN A 184 -3.61 0.00 -28.20
N LEU A 185 -3.97 -0.75 -27.16
CA LEU A 185 -5.36 -0.96 -26.74
C LEU A 185 -5.91 0.21 -25.91
N GLY A 186 -5.07 1.18 -25.53
CA GLY A 186 -5.47 2.32 -24.72
C GLY A 186 -5.85 1.96 -23.28
N ILE A 187 -5.34 0.85 -22.76
CA ILE A 187 -5.58 0.41 -21.38
C ILE A 187 -4.37 0.72 -20.47
N PRO A 188 -4.59 1.04 -19.18
CA PRO A 188 -3.51 1.26 -18.24
C PRO A 188 -2.93 -0.06 -17.70
N VAL A 189 -1.68 0.01 -17.26
CA VAL A 189 -1.01 -1.08 -16.53
C VAL A 189 -0.81 -0.68 -15.07
N LEU A 190 -1.52 -1.29 -14.13
CA LEU A 190 -1.24 -1.11 -12.70
C LEU A 190 -0.17 -2.11 -12.27
N ILE A 191 0.97 -1.61 -11.82
CA ILE A 191 2.14 -2.41 -11.50
C ILE A 191 2.56 -2.23 -10.04
N HIS A 192 2.69 -3.36 -9.34
CA HIS A 192 3.31 -3.44 -8.03
C HIS A 192 4.74 -3.94 -8.24
N SER A 193 5.74 -3.09 -8.01
CA SER A 193 7.16 -3.49 -7.98
C SER A 193 7.75 -3.11 -6.64
N ALA A 194 8.58 -3.99 -6.08
CA ALA A 194 9.13 -3.86 -4.73
C ALA A 194 8.07 -3.88 -3.60
N ASP A 195 8.53 -3.56 -2.40
CA ASP A 195 7.81 -3.39 -1.13
C ASP A 195 8.46 -2.16 -0.42
N PRO A 196 8.07 -1.73 0.79
CA PRO A 196 8.77 -0.64 1.50
C PRO A 196 10.29 -0.84 1.55
N ALA A 197 11.05 0.24 1.32
CA ALA A 197 12.51 0.18 1.22
C ALA A 197 13.16 -0.38 2.48
N GLU A 198 12.54 -0.16 3.64
CA GLU A 198 13.03 -0.65 4.93
C GLU A 198 13.04 -2.18 5.03
N PHE A 199 12.34 -2.89 4.13
CA PHE A 199 12.37 -4.36 4.11
C PHE A 199 13.73 -4.90 3.64
N TRP A 200 14.53 -4.09 2.93
CA TRP A 200 15.93 -4.39 2.56
C TRP A 200 16.95 -3.89 3.60
N GLN A 201 16.52 -3.12 4.60
CA GLN A 201 17.41 -2.52 5.59
C GLN A 201 17.70 -3.48 6.76
N PRO A 202 18.76 -3.24 7.56
CA PRO A 202 19.00 -3.98 8.80
C PRO A 202 17.75 -4.05 9.68
N PHE A 203 17.49 -5.21 10.27
CA PHE A 203 16.36 -5.42 11.17
C PHE A 203 16.78 -5.07 12.61
N ASP A 204 16.95 -3.78 12.88
CA ASP A 204 17.43 -3.23 14.16
C ASP A 204 16.61 -2.01 14.61
N GLN A 205 17.04 -1.33 15.68
CA GLN A 205 16.33 -0.19 16.26
C GLN A 205 16.23 1.05 15.35
N PHE A 206 16.91 1.08 14.20
CA PHE A 206 16.87 2.20 13.27
C PHE A 206 15.90 1.97 12.10
N ASN A 207 15.32 0.78 11.99
CA ASN A 207 14.38 0.43 10.94
C ASN A 207 12.94 0.81 11.33
N GLU A 208 12.33 1.79 10.64
CA GLU A 208 10.96 2.22 10.97
C GLU A 208 9.89 1.14 10.76
N ARG A 209 10.17 0.11 9.95
CA ARG A 209 9.30 -1.06 9.74
C ARG A 209 9.63 -2.23 10.65
N TRP A 210 10.45 -2.03 11.69
CA TRP A 210 10.83 -3.10 12.60
C TRP A 210 9.61 -3.84 13.18
N LEU A 211 8.58 -3.12 13.63
CA LEU A 211 7.39 -3.78 14.19
C LEU A 211 6.65 -4.63 13.15
N GLU A 212 6.50 -4.13 11.93
CA GLU A 212 5.95 -4.89 10.81
C GLU A 212 6.75 -6.15 10.52
N LEU A 213 8.08 -6.05 10.46
CA LEU A 213 8.97 -7.18 10.21
C LEU A 213 9.00 -8.19 11.37
N LYS A 214 8.79 -7.75 12.62
CA LYS A 214 8.61 -8.65 13.76
C LYS A 214 7.32 -9.46 13.66
N VAL A 215 6.21 -8.81 13.32
CA VAL A 215 4.87 -9.43 13.23
C VAL A 215 4.66 -10.19 11.92
N ARG A 216 5.42 -9.85 10.87
CA ARG A 216 5.38 -10.41 9.51
C ARG A 216 6.80 -10.67 8.99
N PRO A 217 7.57 -11.59 9.58
CA PRO A 217 8.98 -11.81 9.25
C PRO A 217 9.23 -12.21 7.80
N GLN A 218 8.25 -12.83 7.13
CA GLN A 218 8.31 -13.21 5.73
C GLN A 218 8.32 -12.03 4.75
N ARG A 219 8.06 -10.80 5.22
CA ARG A 219 8.12 -9.58 4.40
C ARG A 219 9.53 -9.04 4.24
N ARG A 220 10.45 -9.47 5.11
CA ARG A 220 11.85 -9.05 5.05
C ARG A 220 12.47 -9.49 3.73
N GLN A 221 13.18 -8.57 3.10
CA GLN A 221 14.08 -8.87 1.99
C GLN A 221 15.46 -9.12 2.59
N PHE A 222 16.06 -10.25 2.26
CA PHE A 222 17.34 -10.64 2.86
C PHE A 222 18.50 -9.83 2.25
N PRO A 223 19.63 -9.66 2.98
CA PRO A 223 20.80 -8.94 2.46
C PRO A 223 21.39 -9.51 1.17
N ASP A 224 21.08 -10.77 0.83
CA ASP A 224 21.46 -11.49 -0.39
C ASP A 224 20.35 -11.49 -1.46
N ALA A 225 19.34 -10.64 -1.34
CA ALA A 225 18.33 -10.46 -2.37
C ALA A 225 19.00 -10.17 -3.73
N GLU A 226 18.53 -10.84 -4.79
CA GLU A 226 19.08 -10.72 -6.14
C GLU A 226 18.96 -9.31 -6.76
N ALA A 227 18.12 -8.45 -6.17
CA ALA A 227 17.98 -7.05 -6.53
C ALA A 227 17.72 -6.20 -5.28
N SER A 228 18.36 -5.04 -5.21
CA SER A 228 18.07 -4.02 -4.20
C SER A 228 16.74 -3.31 -4.50
N PHE A 229 16.23 -2.57 -3.52
CA PHE A 229 15.09 -1.68 -3.71
C PHE A 229 15.32 -0.70 -4.88
N GLU A 230 16.51 -0.10 -4.96
CA GLU A 230 16.86 0.88 -5.99
C GLU A 230 16.98 0.25 -7.39
N ASP A 231 17.44 -1.00 -7.49
CA ASP A 231 17.47 -1.72 -8.76
C ASP A 231 16.04 -1.90 -9.29
N ILE A 232 15.12 -2.38 -8.45
CA ILE A 232 13.72 -2.65 -8.85
C ILE A 232 12.99 -1.35 -9.24
N LEU A 233 13.19 -0.26 -8.49
CA LEU A 233 12.63 1.05 -8.84
C LEU A 233 13.21 1.57 -10.15
N THR A 234 14.52 1.41 -10.36
CA THR A 234 15.19 1.81 -11.59
C THR A 234 14.65 1.04 -12.79
N GLU A 235 14.49 -0.28 -12.66
CA GLU A 235 13.84 -1.13 -13.68
C GLU A 235 12.43 -0.61 -13.97
N GLN A 236 11.57 -0.43 -12.96
CA GLN A 236 10.22 0.07 -13.16
C GLN A 236 10.19 1.42 -13.89
N HIS A 237 11.04 2.38 -13.51
CA HIS A 237 11.10 3.67 -14.18
C HIS A 237 11.64 3.56 -15.61
N ASN A 238 12.63 2.69 -15.87
CA ASN A 238 13.13 2.41 -17.23
C ASN A 238 12.05 1.82 -18.14
N LEU A 239 11.22 0.93 -17.58
CA LEU A 239 10.04 0.42 -18.27
C LEU A 239 9.14 1.59 -18.68
N PHE A 240 8.78 2.48 -17.76
CA PHE A 240 7.87 3.59 -18.06
C PHE A 240 8.44 4.53 -19.13
N ARG A 241 9.75 4.84 -19.06
CA ARG A 241 10.45 5.66 -20.07
C ARG A 241 10.41 5.03 -21.47
N ARG A 242 10.54 3.71 -21.56
CA ARG A 242 10.58 2.98 -22.85
C ARG A 242 9.21 2.83 -23.51
N HIS A 243 8.13 3.01 -22.76
CA HIS A 243 6.76 2.84 -23.26
C HIS A 243 5.91 4.11 -23.04
N PRO A 244 6.26 5.25 -23.66
CA PRO A 244 5.59 6.54 -23.42
C PRO A 244 4.12 6.57 -23.87
N ASN A 245 3.71 5.63 -24.74
CA ASN A 245 2.32 5.50 -25.20
C ASN A 245 1.45 4.62 -24.28
N THR A 246 2.03 4.05 -23.22
CA THR A 246 1.32 3.22 -22.24
C THR A 246 1.29 3.96 -20.93
N ASN A 247 0.09 4.12 -20.35
CA ASN A 247 -0.02 4.68 -19.01
C ASN A 247 0.19 3.59 -17.97
N PHE A 248 1.00 3.89 -16.96
CA PHE A 248 1.27 3.00 -15.85
C PHE A 248 0.70 3.57 -14.55
N ILE A 249 0.13 2.75 -13.69
CA ILE A 249 -0.24 3.10 -12.32
C ILE A 249 0.72 2.37 -11.40
N SER A 250 1.72 3.07 -10.87
CA SER A 250 2.61 2.51 -9.85
C SER A 250 1.87 2.40 -8.53
N ALA A 251 1.73 1.18 -8.02
CA ALA A 251 1.01 0.93 -6.78
C ALA A 251 1.73 1.59 -5.59
N HIS A 252 0.98 1.86 -4.53
CA HIS A 252 1.54 2.22 -3.22
C HIS A 252 2.42 3.48 -3.23
N LEU A 253 2.01 4.52 -3.98
CA LEU A 253 2.83 5.74 -4.20
C LEU A 253 4.23 5.43 -4.78
N GLY A 254 4.36 4.34 -5.55
CA GLY A 254 5.65 3.83 -6.03
C GLY A 254 6.64 3.47 -4.92
N TRP A 255 6.13 3.21 -3.71
CA TRP A 255 6.91 3.04 -2.49
C TRP A 255 7.80 4.24 -2.12
N LEU A 256 7.47 5.43 -2.63
CA LEU A 256 8.14 6.70 -2.37
C LEU A 256 7.27 7.67 -1.55
N GLY A 257 6.22 7.18 -0.89
CA GLY A 257 5.35 8.02 -0.04
C GLY A 257 6.09 8.71 1.11
N HIS A 258 7.16 8.10 1.62
CA HIS A 258 8.03 8.68 2.64
C HIS A 258 8.92 9.82 2.10
N ASP A 259 9.13 9.90 0.78
CA ASP A 259 9.94 10.91 0.08
C ASP A 259 9.14 11.50 -1.09
N LEU A 260 8.12 12.29 -0.75
CA LEU A 260 7.23 12.92 -1.73
C LEU A 260 7.97 13.88 -2.69
N ASP A 261 9.10 14.45 -2.28
CA ASP A 261 9.93 15.29 -3.15
C ASP A 261 10.56 14.46 -4.28
N ARG A 262 11.15 13.29 -3.94
CA ARG A 262 11.63 12.34 -4.94
C ARG A 262 10.49 11.81 -5.81
N LEU A 263 9.36 11.42 -5.22
CA LEU A 263 8.21 10.95 -6.00
C LEU A 263 7.72 12.02 -6.98
N GLY A 264 7.68 13.28 -6.54
CA GLY A 264 7.32 14.41 -7.39
C GLY A 264 8.25 14.57 -8.59
N ARG A 265 9.56 14.51 -8.39
CA ARG A 265 10.54 14.54 -9.50
C ARG A 265 10.33 13.41 -10.49
N VAL A 266 10.01 12.20 -10.02
CA VAL A 266 9.74 11.05 -10.89
C VAL A 266 8.47 11.28 -11.73
N LEU A 267 7.40 11.81 -11.13
CA LEU A 267 6.16 12.14 -11.85
C LEU A 267 6.36 13.24 -12.90
N ASP A 268 7.22 14.23 -12.61
CA ASP A 268 7.62 15.29 -13.55
C ASP A 268 8.43 14.70 -14.73
N GLU A 269 9.29 13.71 -14.48
CA GLU A 269 10.10 13.03 -15.50
C GLU A 269 9.29 12.07 -16.39
N LEU A 270 8.31 11.36 -15.79
CA LEU A 270 7.56 10.27 -16.44
C LEU A 270 6.10 10.68 -16.66
N PRO A 271 5.74 11.37 -17.76
CA PRO A 271 4.39 11.91 -17.97
C PRO A 271 3.29 10.84 -18.14
N ASN A 272 3.66 9.57 -18.30
CA ASN A 272 2.76 8.43 -18.39
C ASN A 272 2.58 7.64 -17.07
N MET A 273 3.20 8.08 -15.96
CA MET A 273 3.11 7.43 -14.64
C MET A 273 2.03 8.00 -13.72
N TYR A 274 1.17 7.17 -13.18
CA TYR A 274 0.22 7.51 -12.14
C TYR A 274 0.59 6.76 -10.86
N VAL A 275 0.02 7.16 -9.73
CA VAL A 275 0.20 6.44 -8.48
C VAL A 275 -1.12 6.06 -7.83
N GLY A 276 -1.19 4.85 -7.30
CA GLY A 276 -2.31 4.37 -6.47
C GLY A 276 -2.00 4.49 -4.98
N LEU A 277 -3.01 4.81 -4.17
CA LEU A 277 -2.87 5.05 -2.72
C LEU A 277 -3.03 3.81 -1.83
N GLY A 278 -3.29 2.64 -2.44
CA GLY A 278 -3.55 1.39 -1.73
C GLY A 278 -2.50 1.09 -0.67
N ALA A 279 -2.94 0.68 0.52
CA ALA A 279 -2.11 0.28 1.65
C ALA A 279 -1.13 1.32 2.23
N VAL A 280 -1.05 2.56 1.73
CA VAL A 280 -0.03 3.55 2.13
C VAL A 280 -0.58 4.91 2.55
N ILE A 281 -1.87 5.01 2.88
CA ILE A 281 -2.47 6.28 3.32
C ILE A 281 -1.74 6.91 4.51
N TYR A 282 -1.12 6.09 5.36
CA TYR A 282 -0.36 6.56 6.50
C TYR A 282 0.87 7.40 6.10
N GLU A 283 1.40 7.22 4.88
CA GLU A 283 2.49 8.05 4.37
C GLU A 283 2.05 9.49 4.18
N LEU A 284 0.80 9.72 3.78
CA LEU A 284 0.25 11.06 3.60
C LEU A 284 -0.21 11.62 4.95
N GLY A 285 -0.93 10.80 5.74
CA GLY A 285 -1.49 11.20 7.03
C GLY A 285 -0.44 11.58 8.07
N ARG A 286 0.80 11.07 7.98
CA ARG A 286 1.88 11.42 8.93
C ARG A 286 2.62 12.73 8.61
N GLN A 287 2.37 13.35 7.45
CA GLN A 287 3.05 14.58 6.99
C GLN A 287 2.05 15.57 6.35
N PRO A 288 1.01 15.99 7.09
CA PRO A 288 -0.21 16.54 6.50
C PRO A 288 0.00 17.80 5.65
N ARG A 289 0.87 18.71 6.10
CA ARG A 289 1.13 19.97 5.40
C ARG A 289 1.78 19.75 4.04
N PHE A 290 2.87 18.97 4.01
CA PHE A 290 3.57 18.71 2.76
C PHE A 290 2.76 17.79 1.84
N ALA A 291 2.07 16.78 2.39
CA ALA A 291 1.18 15.92 1.63
C ALA A 291 0.03 16.70 0.96
N ALA A 292 -0.60 17.66 1.65
CA ALA A 292 -1.66 18.48 1.07
C ALA A 292 -1.15 19.34 -0.09
N GLU A 293 0.01 19.98 0.06
CA GLU A 293 0.67 20.75 -1.01
C GLU A 293 1.03 19.85 -2.20
N TRP A 294 1.60 18.68 -1.93
CA TRP A 294 2.01 17.71 -2.93
C TRP A 294 0.81 17.15 -3.72
N LEU A 295 -0.25 16.72 -3.02
CA LEU A 295 -1.47 16.25 -3.66
C LEU A 295 -2.13 17.35 -4.48
N THR A 296 -2.10 18.60 -4.03
CA THR A 296 -2.59 19.73 -4.83
C THR A 296 -1.79 19.90 -6.12
N LYS A 297 -0.45 19.82 -6.06
CA LYS A 297 0.44 19.93 -7.23
C LYS A 297 0.22 18.78 -8.22
N TYR A 298 0.16 17.54 -7.74
CA TYR A 298 0.12 16.32 -8.57
C TYR A 298 -1.28 15.69 -8.68
N ARG A 299 -2.34 16.44 -8.34
CA ARG A 299 -3.73 15.93 -8.27
C ARG A 299 -4.17 15.15 -9.49
N ASP A 300 -3.70 15.48 -10.69
CA ASP A 300 -4.07 14.80 -11.94
C ASP A 300 -3.38 13.43 -12.15
N ARG A 301 -2.56 12.96 -11.18
CA ARG A 301 -1.72 11.75 -11.30
C ARG A 301 -1.89 10.76 -10.15
N VAL A 302 -2.83 11.00 -9.25
CA VAL A 302 -3.05 10.19 -8.04
C VAL A 302 -4.44 9.55 -8.09
N LEU A 303 -4.53 8.26 -7.76
CA LEU A 303 -5.78 7.50 -7.77
C LEU A 303 -6.08 6.89 -6.41
N MET A 304 -7.33 7.06 -5.97
CA MET A 304 -7.87 6.39 -4.80
C MET A 304 -7.86 4.87 -4.97
N GLY A 305 -7.45 4.16 -3.93
CA GLY A 305 -7.64 2.71 -3.84
C GLY A 305 -7.12 2.15 -2.52
N LYS A 306 -7.54 0.93 -2.18
CA LYS A 306 -7.36 0.38 -0.82
C LYS A 306 -6.46 -0.85 -0.71
N ASP A 307 -6.28 -1.60 -1.79
CA ASP A 307 -5.54 -2.86 -1.90
C ASP A 307 -6.23 -4.04 -1.19
N SER A 308 -6.22 -4.06 0.14
CA SER A 308 -6.96 -5.07 0.92
C SER A 308 -8.32 -4.54 1.36
N TYR A 309 -9.38 -5.19 0.90
CA TYR A 309 -10.74 -4.77 1.18
C TYR A 309 -11.12 -5.01 2.66
N ASN A 310 -11.50 -3.92 3.32
CA ASN A 310 -12.18 -3.89 4.60
C ASN A 310 -12.91 -2.54 4.63
N LYS A 311 -14.25 -2.57 4.75
CA LYS A 311 -15.10 -1.39 4.72
C LYS A 311 -14.65 -0.31 5.72
N GLU A 312 -14.41 -0.68 6.97
CA GLU A 312 -14.10 0.29 8.04
C GLU A 312 -12.72 0.94 7.85
N GLU A 313 -11.78 0.24 7.20
CA GLU A 313 -10.46 0.80 6.91
C GLU A 313 -10.53 1.96 5.89
N PHE A 314 -11.61 2.10 5.10
CA PHE A 314 -11.81 3.27 4.22
C PHE A 314 -12.11 4.55 5.00
N TYR A 315 -12.68 4.45 6.20
CA TYR A 315 -13.03 5.61 7.03
C TYR A 315 -11.81 6.48 7.31
N THR A 316 -10.66 5.85 7.54
CA THR A 316 -9.38 6.54 7.72
C THR A 316 -8.93 7.27 6.46
N TYR A 317 -9.18 6.75 5.25
CA TYR A 317 -8.84 7.45 4.01
C TYR A 317 -9.66 8.73 3.88
N PHE A 318 -10.98 8.64 4.09
CA PHE A 318 -11.86 9.81 4.03
C PHE A 318 -11.46 10.83 5.08
N ARG A 319 -11.20 10.38 6.32
CA ARG A 319 -10.76 11.27 7.41
C ARG A 319 -9.43 11.95 7.07
N VAL A 320 -8.45 11.22 6.52
CA VAL A 320 -7.18 11.81 6.08
C VAL A 320 -7.42 12.83 4.97
N PHE A 321 -8.22 12.56 3.95
CA PHE A 321 -8.36 13.51 2.84
C PHE A 321 -9.25 14.71 3.13
N GLU A 322 -10.36 14.52 3.83
CA GLU A 322 -11.47 15.49 3.84
C GLU A 322 -11.50 16.39 5.08
N THR A 323 -10.90 15.96 6.19
CA THR A 323 -10.97 16.68 7.46
C THR A 323 -9.68 17.43 7.76
N GLN A 324 -9.73 18.31 8.76
CA GLN A 324 -8.55 18.96 9.35
C GLN A 324 -8.26 18.38 10.74
N ASP A 325 -8.64 17.11 10.96
CA ASP A 325 -8.51 16.49 12.27
C ASP A 325 -7.04 16.29 12.64
N ASP A 326 -6.73 16.51 13.91
CA ASP A 326 -5.40 16.25 14.45
C ASP A 326 -5.37 14.90 15.16
N TYR A 327 -4.25 14.18 15.01
CA TYR A 327 -3.84 13.10 15.90
C TYR A 327 -4.89 11.99 16.11
N PHE A 328 -5.19 11.21 15.07
CA PHE A 328 -6.08 10.04 15.18
C PHE A 328 -5.39 8.73 14.78
N ASP A 329 -6.00 7.61 15.15
CA ASP A 329 -5.43 6.28 14.95
C ASP A 329 -5.47 5.81 13.50
N TYR A 330 -4.43 5.08 13.11
CA TYR A 330 -4.42 4.26 11.90
C TYR A 330 -4.90 2.85 12.24
N TYR A 331 -5.65 2.21 11.35
CA TYR A 331 -6.29 0.91 11.60
C TYR A 331 -5.32 -0.29 11.69
N ARG A 332 -4.00 -0.07 11.52
CA ARG A 332 -2.95 -1.12 11.57
C ARG A 332 -1.72 -0.63 12.31
N ASP A 333 -1.60 -1.03 13.57
CA ASP A 333 -0.58 -0.52 14.49
C ASP A 333 0.86 -0.89 14.10
N TYR A 334 1.05 -1.96 13.33
CA TYR A 334 2.37 -2.41 12.88
C TYR A 334 2.86 -1.70 11.60
N HIS A 335 1.95 -1.13 10.82
CA HIS A 335 2.27 -0.36 9.60
C HIS A 335 2.68 1.07 9.93
N ALA A 336 1.98 1.65 10.91
CA ALA A 336 2.24 2.98 11.41
C ALA A 336 1.92 2.99 12.91
N PHE A 337 2.94 3.24 13.74
CA PHE A 337 2.76 3.63 15.14
C PHE A 337 2.57 5.15 15.28
N TRP A 338 2.59 5.87 14.16
CA TRP A 338 2.32 7.31 14.10
C TRP A 338 0.82 7.56 14.11
N LYS A 339 0.43 8.69 14.69
CA LYS A 339 -0.92 9.21 14.52
C LYS A 339 -1.06 9.88 13.15
N MET A 340 -2.26 9.82 12.64
CA MET A 340 -2.67 10.40 11.38
C MET A 340 -3.27 11.78 11.59
N TYR A 341 -3.20 12.58 10.54
CA TYR A 341 -3.73 13.94 10.50
C TYR A 341 -4.51 14.12 9.20
N GLY A 342 -5.58 14.91 9.31
CA GLY A 342 -6.39 15.34 8.19
C GLY A 342 -5.64 16.36 7.34
N LEU A 343 -5.80 16.25 6.02
CA LEU A 343 -5.16 17.11 5.02
C LEU A 343 -6.02 18.32 4.65
N GLY A 344 -7.34 18.23 4.85
CA GLY A 344 -8.30 19.26 4.49
C GLY A 344 -8.26 19.62 3.01
N LEU A 345 -8.21 18.61 2.12
CA LEU A 345 -8.06 18.82 0.68
C LEU A 345 -9.26 19.60 0.11
N ALA A 346 -8.97 20.47 -0.85
CA ALA A 346 -10.00 21.19 -1.59
C ALA A 346 -10.84 20.24 -2.46
N ASP A 347 -12.09 20.61 -2.71
CA ASP A 347 -13.07 19.78 -3.43
C ASP A 347 -12.59 19.39 -4.84
N ASP A 348 -11.88 20.27 -5.55
CA ASP A 348 -11.32 19.97 -6.87
C ASP A 348 -10.18 18.95 -6.81
N VAL A 349 -9.38 18.95 -5.74
CA VAL A 349 -8.34 17.93 -5.49
C VAL A 349 -8.99 16.59 -5.13
N LEU A 350 -10.01 16.59 -4.27
CA LEU A 350 -10.75 15.39 -3.86
C LEU A 350 -11.37 14.68 -5.08
N LYS A 351 -12.07 15.40 -5.96
CA LYS A 351 -12.71 14.83 -7.15
C LYS A 351 -11.69 14.17 -8.10
N LYS A 352 -10.52 14.80 -8.27
CA LYS A 352 -9.42 14.23 -9.07
C LYS A 352 -8.97 12.88 -8.55
N ILE A 353 -8.70 12.80 -7.25
CA ILE A 353 -8.21 11.59 -6.58
C ILE A 353 -9.29 10.51 -6.53
N TYR A 354 -10.53 10.90 -6.20
CA TYR A 354 -11.64 9.98 -6.02
C TYR A 354 -12.11 9.36 -7.33
N TYR A 355 -12.23 10.11 -8.43
CA TYR A 355 -12.82 9.53 -9.63
C TYR A 355 -12.35 10.11 -10.96
N GLU A 356 -12.07 11.42 -11.10
CA GLU A 356 -11.83 11.99 -12.44
C GLU A 356 -10.59 11.40 -13.12
N ASN A 357 -9.53 11.12 -12.35
CA ASN A 357 -8.34 10.45 -12.89
C ASN A 357 -8.64 9.03 -13.34
N ALA A 358 -9.42 8.27 -12.57
CA ALA A 358 -9.81 6.92 -12.92
C ALA A 358 -10.68 6.91 -14.19
N LEU A 359 -11.67 7.81 -14.27
CA LEU A 359 -12.54 7.97 -15.45
C LEU A 359 -11.75 8.30 -16.73
N ARG A 360 -10.70 9.11 -16.61
CA ARG A 360 -9.84 9.45 -17.74
C ARG A 360 -8.94 8.30 -18.17
N LEU A 361 -8.52 7.47 -17.22
CA LEU A 361 -7.45 6.50 -17.42
C LEU A 361 -7.96 5.09 -17.75
N VAL A 362 -9.09 4.69 -17.17
CA VAL A 362 -9.59 3.31 -17.24
C VAL A 362 -10.82 3.27 -18.16
N PRO A 363 -10.72 2.63 -19.34
CA PRO A 363 -11.89 2.44 -20.19
C PRO A 363 -12.94 1.55 -19.50
N GLY A 364 -14.21 1.72 -19.86
CA GLY A 364 -15.30 0.88 -19.35
C GLY A 364 -15.84 1.26 -17.97
N ILE A 365 -15.26 2.27 -17.28
CA ILE A 365 -15.93 2.85 -16.11
C ILE A 365 -17.18 3.63 -16.58
N ASP A 366 -18.32 3.35 -15.96
CA ASP A 366 -19.58 4.05 -16.22
C ASP A 366 -19.57 5.46 -15.60
N ALA A 367 -19.22 6.45 -16.43
CA ALA A 367 -19.17 7.85 -16.03
C ALA A 367 -20.52 8.42 -15.57
N THR A 368 -21.65 7.78 -15.88
CA THR A 368 -22.97 8.26 -15.44
C THR A 368 -23.21 8.11 -13.94
N ARG A 369 -22.36 7.33 -13.26
CA ARG A 369 -22.37 7.15 -11.79
C ARG A 369 -21.71 8.30 -11.03
N PHE A 370 -21.11 9.26 -11.73
CA PHE A 370 -20.37 10.37 -11.13
C PHE A 370 -21.02 11.73 -11.45
N PRO A 371 -20.87 12.74 -10.57
CA PRO A 371 -21.34 14.10 -10.83
C PRO A 371 -20.69 14.67 -12.10
N ARG A 372 -21.49 15.41 -12.87
CA ARG A 372 -21.04 16.12 -14.07
C ARG A 372 -20.40 17.47 -13.76
#